data_AF-A0A8H8UYM7-F1
#
_entry.id   AF-A0A8H8UYM7-F1
#
_cell.length_a   1.000
_cell.length_b   1.000
_cell.length_c   1.000
_cell.angle_alpha   90.00
_cell.angle_beta   90.00
_cell.angle_gamma   90.00
#
_symmetry.space_group_name_H-M   'P 1'
#
loop_
_entity.id
_entity.type
_entity.pdbx_description
1 polymer ?
#
loop_
_entity_poly.entity_id
_entity_poly.type
_entity_poly.pdbx_seq_one_letter_code
_entity_poly.pdbx_strand_id
1 'polypeptide(L)'
;MQMNGVGGLAGWRWIFIIEGLLTCVIAVFGYIFIPPFPDDPNAHKTWGFLNRSEVNYVIRKVEADRGDTQLEPFTLGRFFQGGKDWKCYAFGMMICMCTIPAYALAFFLPLILNQGMGYSVAKAQLMTAPPYIIQAVYQFAFGYVSDNYRARGPFIIFNCVLETVGLAVMGWAPNVGARYFGVIMTCCGMAANLPLVFTYQSNNVRGQWKRAFSSTIMVSMAAVGGIIGSLVFRPGMYTCFTAAVLTLLLTSFFIVYFKWANKKADRGEKVLEGSESFRYTI
;
A
#
# COMPACT_ATOMS: atom_id res chain seq x y z
N MET A 1 -3.59 -8.54 -32.24
CA MET A 1 -3.20 -9.52 -31.21
C MET A 1 -2.68 -10.77 -31.91
N GLN A 2 -1.48 -11.24 -31.59
CA GLN A 2 -0.77 -12.26 -32.39
C GLN A 2 -1.40 -13.67 -32.30
N MET A 3 -2.22 -13.96 -31.28
CA MET A 3 -2.92 -15.25 -31.13
C MET A 3 -4.39 -15.23 -31.61
N ASN A 4 -4.78 -14.27 -32.44
CA ASN A 4 -6.11 -14.24 -33.04
C ASN A 4 -6.30 -15.43 -33.99
N GLY A 5 -7.34 -16.26 -33.76
CA GLY A 5 -7.68 -17.40 -34.63
C GLY A 5 -7.02 -18.71 -34.22
N VAL A 6 -6.06 -18.69 -33.29
CA VAL A 6 -5.46 -19.91 -32.73
C VAL A 6 -6.53 -20.67 -31.92
N GLY A 7 -6.74 -21.94 -32.25
CA GLY A 7 -7.74 -22.79 -31.59
C GLY A 7 -9.21 -22.33 -31.77
N GLY A 8 -9.49 -21.53 -32.81
CA GLY A 8 -10.84 -20.96 -33.04
C GLY A 8 -11.23 -19.86 -32.03
N LEU A 9 -10.27 -19.38 -31.23
CA LEU A 9 -10.52 -18.36 -30.21
C LEU A 9 -10.01 -17.00 -30.67
N ALA A 10 -10.72 -15.95 -30.24
CA ALA A 10 -10.22 -14.59 -30.34
C ALA A 10 -8.99 -14.42 -29.43
N GLY A 11 -8.00 -13.65 -29.87
CA GLY A 11 -6.71 -13.50 -29.18
C GLY A 11 -6.81 -12.87 -27.79
N TRP A 12 -7.86 -12.10 -27.49
CA TRP A 12 -8.10 -11.58 -26.14
C TRP A 12 -8.49 -12.70 -25.15
N ARG A 13 -9.12 -13.79 -25.61
CA ARG A 13 -9.47 -14.95 -24.77
C ARG A 13 -8.22 -15.70 -24.35
N TRP A 14 -7.21 -15.75 -25.22
CA TRP A 14 -5.92 -16.36 -24.91
C TRP A 14 -5.16 -15.66 -23.80
N ILE A 15 -5.32 -14.33 -23.65
CA ILE A 15 -4.74 -13.57 -22.52
C ILE A 15 -5.28 -14.12 -21.21
N PHE A 16 -6.62 -14.25 -21.08
CA PHE A 16 -7.25 -14.81 -19.88
C PHE A 16 -6.87 -16.27 -19.61
N ILE A 17 -6.77 -17.09 -20.65
CA ILE A 17 -6.40 -18.51 -20.50
C ILE A 17 -4.96 -18.64 -19.98
N ILE A 18 -4.02 -17.93 -20.59
CA ILE A 18 -2.59 -18.03 -20.24
C ILE A 18 -2.35 -17.46 -18.84
N GLU A 19 -2.86 -16.25 -18.56
CA GLU A 19 -2.69 -15.62 -17.24
C GLU A 19 -3.41 -16.43 -16.14
N GLY A 20 -4.61 -16.94 -16.42
CA GLY A 20 -5.37 -17.78 -15.50
C GLY A 20 -4.66 -19.10 -15.19
N LEU A 21 -4.14 -19.80 -16.22
CA LEU A 21 -3.41 -21.04 -16.04
C LEU A 21 -2.12 -20.82 -15.23
N LEU A 22 -1.36 -19.78 -15.55
CA LEU A 22 -0.14 -19.43 -14.81
C LEU A 22 -0.46 -19.12 -13.34
N THR A 23 -1.56 -18.42 -13.07
CA THR A 23 -2.04 -18.16 -11.70
C THR A 23 -2.40 -19.45 -10.97
N CYS A 24 -3.11 -20.38 -11.61
CA CYS A 24 -3.44 -21.68 -11.03
C CYS A 24 -2.18 -22.49 -10.69
N VAL A 25 -1.19 -22.49 -11.58
CA VAL A 25 0.10 -23.16 -11.33
C VAL A 25 0.77 -22.54 -10.11
N ILE A 26 0.91 -21.21 -10.05
CA ILE A 26 1.51 -20.52 -8.89
C ILE A 26 0.72 -20.82 -7.61
N ALA A 27 -0.61 -20.88 -7.65
CA ALA A 27 -1.43 -21.21 -6.49
C ALA A 27 -1.19 -22.63 -5.98
N VAL A 28 -1.05 -23.62 -6.87
CA VAL A 28 -0.69 -24.99 -6.51
C VAL A 28 0.71 -25.05 -5.89
N PHE A 29 1.68 -24.36 -6.48
CA PHE A 29 3.01 -24.21 -5.87
C PHE A 29 2.91 -23.55 -4.49
N GLY A 30 2.16 -22.46 -4.34
CA GLY A 30 1.94 -21.79 -3.06
C GLY A 30 1.34 -22.72 -2.01
N TYR A 31 0.33 -23.51 -2.37
CA TYR A 31 -0.29 -24.48 -1.47
C TYR A 31 0.70 -25.57 -0.97
N ILE A 32 1.61 -26.01 -1.84
CA ILE A 32 2.59 -27.05 -1.51
C ILE A 32 3.77 -26.49 -0.71
N PHE A 33 4.22 -25.26 -1.01
CA PHE A 33 5.48 -24.71 -0.51
C PHE A 33 5.34 -23.66 0.59
N ILE A 34 4.17 -23.06 0.84
CA ILE A 34 4.00 -22.09 1.93
C ILE A 34 3.95 -22.84 3.27
N PRO A 35 4.90 -22.58 4.20
CA PRO A 35 4.86 -23.20 5.52
C PRO A 35 3.65 -22.68 6.31
N PRO A 36 3.00 -23.53 7.13
CA PRO A 36 1.95 -23.09 8.02
C PRO A 36 2.50 -22.11 9.06
N PHE A 37 1.61 -21.33 9.66
CA PHE A 37 2.00 -20.33 10.66
C PHE A 37 2.76 -21.00 11.82
N PRO A 38 3.76 -20.33 12.46
CA PRO A 38 4.64 -20.94 13.46
C PRO A 38 3.92 -21.59 14.65
N ASP A 39 2.67 -21.18 14.90
CA ASP A 39 1.80 -21.69 15.96
C ASP A 39 1.24 -23.09 15.66
N ASP A 40 1.33 -23.56 14.41
CA ASP A 40 0.92 -24.91 14.03
C ASP A 40 1.93 -25.94 14.59
N PRO A 41 1.45 -26.97 15.32
CA PRO A 41 2.30 -28.05 15.83
C PRO A 41 3.16 -28.73 14.76
N ASN A 42 2.79 -28.63 13.48
CA ASN A 42 3.50 -29.22 12.34
C ASN A 42 4.37 -28.22 11.56
N ALA A 43 4.45 -26.94 11.96
CA ALA A 43 5.28 -25.94 11.27
C ALA A 43 6.77 -26.34 11.20
N HIS A 44 7.29 -27.01 12.24
CA HIS A 44 8.65 -27.55 12.27
C HIS A 44 8.87 -28.78 11.37
N LYS A 45 7.81 -29.37 10.81
CA LYS A 45 7.86 -30.56 9.95
C LYS A 45 7.76 -30.21 8.47
N THR A 46 7.36 -28.98 8.13
CA THR A 46 7.22 -28.57 6.73
C THR A 46 8.61 -28.31 6.13
N TRP A 47 9.07 -29.28 5.34
CA TRP A 47 10.27 -29.19 4.48
C TRP A 47 11.61 -28.86 5.18
N GLY A 48 11.68 -28.95 6.50
CA GLY A 48 12.90 -28.61 7.26
C GLY A 48 13.27 -27.13 7.19
N PHE A 49 12.31 -26.26 6.83
CA PHE A 49 12.55 -24.82 6.70
C PHE A 49 12.85 -24.13 8.05
N LEU A 50 12.24 -24.61 9.15
CA LEU A 50 12.49 -24.12 10.51
C LEU A 50 12.69 -25.29 11.48
N ASN A 51 13.79 -25.26 12.22
CA ASN A 51 14.00 -26.14 13.38
C ASN A 51 13.12 -25.72 14.55
N ARG A 52 12.86 -26.64 15.49
CA ARG A 52 12.06 -26.36 16.71
C ARG A 52 12.61 -25.16 17.52
N SER A 53 13.92 -24.98 17.57
CA SER A 53 14.57 -23.83 18.22
C SER A 53 14.28 -22.52 17.51
N GLU A 54 14.27 -22.52 16.17
CA GLU A 54 13.97 -21.36 15.34
C GLU A 54 12.49 -21.00 15.40
N VAL A 55 11.60 -21.99 15.39
CA VAL A 55 10.16 -21.78 15.64
C VAL A 55 9.95 -21.10 16.99
N ASN A 56 10.57 -21.61 18.06
CA ASN A 56 10.48 -20.99 19.39
C ASN A 56 11.07 -19.57 19.44
N TYR A 57 12.15 -19.29 18.70
CA TYR A 57 12.69 -17.95 18.59
C TYR A 57 11.74 -17.00 17.86
N VAL A 58 11.14 -17.44 16.75
CA VAL A 58 10.16 -16.67 15.97
C VAL A 58 8.93 -16.39 16.83
N ILE A 59 8.39 -17.39 17.54
CA ILE A 59 7.26 -17.23 18.46
C ILE A 59 7.60 -16.18 19.53
N ARG A 60 8.74 -16.29 20.22
CA ARG A 60 9.16 -15.27 21.22
C ARG A 60 9.32 -13.88 20.63
N LYS A 61 9.80 -13.77 19.40
CA LYS A 61 9.93 -12.49 18.70
C LYS A 61 8.56 -11.91 18.34
N VAL A 62 7.61 -12.73 17.91
CA VAL A 62 6.22 -12.35 17.66
C VAL A 62 5.52 -11.95 18.97
N GLU A 63 5.79 -12.64 20.08
CA GLU A 63 5.30 -12.27 21.42
C GLU A 63 5.85 -10.92 21.88
N ALA A 64 7.15 -10.71 21.76
CA ALA A 64 7.79 -9.47 22.16
C ALA A 64 7.32 -8.28 21.30
N ASP A 65 7.10 -8.50 20.00
CA ASP A 65 6.64 -7.47 19.07
C ASP A 65 5.14 -7.18 19.25
N ARG A 66 4.31 -8.21 19.45
CA ARG A 66 2.85 -8.08 19.29
C ARG A 66 2.03 -8.61 20.47
N GLY A 67 2.51 -9.63 21.17
CA GLY A 67 1.77 -10.31 22.25
C GLY A 67 0.57 -11.13 21.74
N ASP A 68 0.63 -11.63 20.50
CA ASP A 68 -0.48 -12.29 19.79
C ASP A 68 -0.41 -13.83 19.74
N THR A 69 0.40 -14.49 20.57
CA THR A 69 0.56 -15.97 20.49
C THR A 69 -0.63 -16.76 20.97
N GLN A 70 -1.55 -16.14 21.72
CA GLN A 70 -2.81 -16.74 22.10
C GLN A 70 -3.85 -16.32 21.05
N LEU A 71 -4.20 -17.23 20.14
CA LEU A 71 -5.31 -17.03 19.21
C LEU A 71 -6.58 -16.75 20.02
N GLU A 72 -7.08 -15.51 19.99
CA GLU A 72 -8.39 -15.23 20.56
C GLU A 72 -9.45 -15.94 19.70
N PRO A 73 -10.42 -16.65 20.29
CA PRO A 73 -11.51 -17.23 19.53
C PRO A 73 -12.33 -16.13 18.83
N PHE A 74 -12.73 -16.38 17.59
CA PHE A 74 -13.51 -15.43 16.81
C PHE A 74 -14.81 -15.08 17.53
N THR A 75 -14.97 -13.78 17.81
CA THR A 75 -16.18 -13.23 18.38
C THR A 75 -16.57 -12.00 17.57
N LEU A 76 -17.75 -12.04 16.93
CA LEU A 76 -18.29 -10.93 16.14
C LEU A 76 -18.26 -9.59 16.91
N GLY A 77 -18.60 -9.62 18.20
CA GLY A 77 -18.55 -8.45 19.06
C GLY A 77 -17.15 -7.84 19.21
N ARG A 78 -16.09 -8.66 19.32
CA ARG A 78 -14.69 -8.18 19.42
C ARG A 78 -14.16 -7.66 18.08
N PHE A 79 -14.61 -8.25 16.96
CA PHE A 79 -14.31 -7.72 15.64
C PHE A 79 -14.88 -6.31 15.45
N PHE A 80 -16.17 -6.12 15.75
CA PHE A 80 -16.82 -4.80 15.61
C PHE A 80 -16.39 -3.77 16.67
N GLN A 81 -15.78 -4.18 17.78
CA GLN A 81 -15.12 -3.23 18.70
C GLN A 81 -14.03 -2.41 18.00
N GLY A 82 -13.38 -2.95 16.97
CA GLY A 82 -12.42 -2.21 16.15
C GLY A 82 -13.03 -1.00 15.44
N GLY A 83 -14.34 -1.04 15.15
CA GLY A 83 -15.10 0.07 14.57
C GLY A 83 -15.36 1.24 15.53
N LYS A 84 -15.03 1.12 16.81
CA LYS A 84 -15.06 2.27 17.74
C LYS A 84 -13.80 3.13 17.64
N ASP A 85 -12.73 2.61 17.05
CA ASP A 85 -11.49 3.36 16.91
C ASP A 85 -11.50 4.17 15.61
N TRP A 86 -11.55 5.49 15.77
CA TRP A 86 -11.49 6.44 14.66
C TRP A 86 -10.21 6.28 13.82
N LYS A 87 -9.10 5.78 14.40
CA LYS A 87 -7.83 5.57 13.68
C LYS A 87 -7.99 4.60 12.52
N CYS A 88 -8.82 3.55 12.66
CA CYS A 88 -9.08 2.57 11.60
C CYS A 88 -9.65 3.25 10.34
N TYR A 89 -10.61 4.17 10.53
CA TYR A 89 -11.22 4.92 9.45
C TYR A 89 -10.28 5.96 8.86
N ALA A 90 -9.47 6.62 9.69
CA ALA A 90 -8.47 7.57 9.21
C ALA A 90 -7.40 6.88 8.35
N PHE A 91 -6.89 5.70 8.74
CA PHE A 91 -6.00 4.90 7.88
C PHE A 91 -6.69 4.43 6.60
N GLY A 92 -7.96 4.03 6.69
CA GLY A 92 -8.80 3.75 5.51
C GLY A 92 -8.91 4.95 4.57
N MET A 93 -9.08 6.15 5.11
CA MET A 93 -9.15 7.37 4.32
C MET A 93 -7.81 7.69 3.66
N MET A 94 -6.68 7.55 4.38
CA MET A 94 -5.35 7.74 3.81
C MET A 94 -5.13 6.82 2.60
N ILE A 95 -5.45 5.52 2.72
CA ILE A 95 -5.25 4.60 1.61
C ILE A 95 -6.18 4.88 0.43
N CYS A 96 -7.44 5.29 0.68
CA CYS A 96 -8.35 5.75 -0.37
C CYS A 96 -7.76 6.93 -1.15
N MET A 97 -7.23 7.94 -0.44
CA MET A 97 -6.62 9.10 -1.09
C MET A 97 -5.34 8.73 -1.85
N CYS A 98 -4.53 7.80 -1.35
CA CYS A 98 -3.35 7.31 -2.07
C CYS A 98 -3.70 6.49 -3.33
N THR A 99 -4.84 5.79 -3.35
CA THR A 99 -5.21 4.96 -4.52
C THR A 99 -5.84 5.75 -5.66
N ILE A 100 -6.50 6.89 -5.39
CA ILE A 100 -7.03 7.79 -6.42
C ILE A 100 -5.99 8.14 -7.50
N PRO A 101 -4.84 8.77 -7.17
CA PRO A 101 -3.82 9.14 -8.16
C PRO A 101 -3.19 7.91 -8.82
N ALA A 102 -3.01 6.81 -8.08
CA ALA A 102 -2.47 5.55 -8.61
C ALA A 102 -3.33 4.99 -9.74
N TYR A 103 -4.64 4.88 -9.53
CA TYR A 103 -5.54 4.39 -10.57
C TYR A 103 -5.74 5.41 -11.69
N ALA A 104 -5.84 6.70 -11.37
CA ALA A 104 -5.97 7.75 -12.39
C ALA A 104 -4.78 7.73 -13.37
N LEU A 105 -3.54 7.67 -12.86
CA LEU A 105 -2.37 7.56 -13.73
C LEU A 105 -2.30 6.21 -14.44
N ALA A 106 -2.64 5.10 -13.79
CA ALA A 106 -2.63 3.80 -14.45
C ALA A 106 -3.53 3.76 -15.71
N PHE A 107 -4.72 4.36 -15.64
CA PHE A 107 -5.65 4.40 -16.77
C PHE A 107 -5.33 5.49 -17.78
N PHE A 108 -4.91 6.68 -17.33
CA PHE A 108 -4.81 7.84 -18.20
C PHE A 108 -3.38 8.16 -18.66
N LEU A 109 -2.34 7.50 -18.13
CA LEU A 109 -0.95 7.80 -18.50
C LEU A 109 -0.67 7.67 -20.01
N PRO A 110 -1.09 6.60 -20.72
CA PRO A 110 -0.90 6.53 -22.17
C PRO A 110 -1.58 7.68 -22.90
N LEU A 111 -2.74 8.13 -22.40
CA LEU A 111 -3.49 9.25 -22.95
C LEU A 111 -2.79 10.59 -22.69
N ILE A 112 -2.25 10.79 -21.48
CA ILE A 112 -1.46 11.97 -21.10
C ILE A 112 -0.23 12.07 -22.01
N LEU A 113 0.44 10.96 -22.30
CA LEU A 113 1.58 10.92 -23.21
C LEU A 113 1.17 11.18 -24.67
N ASN A 114 0.08 10.58 -25.13
CA ASN A 114 -0.36 10.74 -26.51
C ASN A 114 -0.96 12.12 -26.77
N GLN A 115 -2.03 12.47 -26.08
CA GLN A 115 -2.79 13.71 -26.29
C GLN A 115 -2.12 14.92 -25.61
N GLY A 116 -1.51 14.71 -24.44
CA GLY A 116 -0.88 15.80 -23.70
C GLY A 116 0.52 16.14 -24.18
N MET A 117 1.30 15.16 -24.66
CA MET A 117 2.71 15.34 -25.04
C MET A 117 3.02 15.08 -26.52
N GLY A 118 2.02 14.69 -27.32
CA GLY A 118 2.16 14.53 -28.77
C GLY A 118 2.87 13.24 -29.21
N TYR A 119 3.08 12.27 -28.32
CA TYR A 119 3.65 10.98 -28.71
C TYR A 119 2.67 10.17 -29.56
N SER A 120 3.15 9.41 -30.56
CA SER A 120 2.30 8.45 -31.28
C SER A 120 1.75 7.37 -30.34
N VAL A 121 0.65 6.70 -30.69
CA VAL A 121 0.01 5.70 -29.82
C VAL A 121 1.01 4.60 -29.40
N ALA A 122 1.78 4.07 -30.36
CA ALA A 122 2.79 3.04 -30.08
C ALA A 122 3.91 3.58 -29.17
N LYS A 123 4.37 4.81 -29.42
CA LYS A 123 5.43 5.44 -28.61
C LYS A 123 4.93 5.80 -27.22
N ALA A 124 3.70 6.26 -27.07
CA ALA A 124 3.09 6.57 -25.77
C ALA A 124 3.01 5.32 -24.88
N GLN A 125 2.61 4.18 -25.44
CA GLN A 125 2.60 2.90 -24.72
C GLN A 125 4.02 2.49 -24.28
N LEU A 126 5.01 2.58 -25.17
CA LEU A 126 6.40 2.27 -24.83
C LEU A 126 6.95 3.21 -23.74
N MET A 127 6.61 4.49 -23.80
CA MET A 127 7.03 5.52 -22.84
C MET A 127 6.32 5.40 -21.48
N THR A 128 5.36 4.49 -21.30
CA THR A 128 4.84 4.17 -19.95
C THR A 128 5.78 3.27 -19.16
N ALA A 129 6.61 2.46 -19.83
CA ALA A 129 7.47 1.50 -19.15
C ALA A 129 8.54 2.14 -18.25
N PRO A 130 9.26 3.21 -18.66
CA PRO A 130 10.31 3.78 -17.81
C PRO A 130 9.80 4.34 -16.47
N PRO A 131 8.69 5.11 -16.40
CA PRO A 131 8.10 5.52 -15.12
C PRO A 131 7.78 4.35 -14.20
N TYR A 132 7.25 3.25 -14.73
CA TYR A 132 6.93 2.05 -13.93
C TYR A 132 8.16 1.30 -13.43
N ILE A 133 9.25 1.25 -14.20
CA ILE A 133 10.50 0.64 -13.74
C ILE A 133 11.13 1.51 -12.65
N ILE A 134 11.19 2.82 -12.86
CA ILE A 134 11.78 3.76 -11.89
C ILE A 134 10.96 3.78 -10.60
N GLN A 135 9.62 3.81 -10.68
CA GLN A 135 8.80 3.77 -9.47
C GLN A 135 9.02 2.48 -8.69
N ALA A 136 9.23 1.34 -9.35
CA ALA A 136 9.43 0.06 -8.67
C ALA A 136 10.74 0.09 -7.87
N VAL A 137 11.83 0.51 -8.50
CA VAL A 137 13.13 0.67 -7.84
C VAL A 137 13.03 1.68 -6.68
N TYR A 138 12.37 2.81 -6.91
CA TYR A 138 12.17 3.84 -5.89
C TYR A 138 11.36 3.30 -4.70
N GLN A 139 10.24 2.61 -4.95
CA GLN A 139 9.37 2.03 -3.92
C GLN A 139 10.14 1.06 -3.01
N PHE A 140 10.97 0.17 -3.58
CA PHE A 140 11.80 -0.74 -2.79
C PHE A 140 12.87 -0.03 -1.98
N ALA A 141 13.62 0.89 -2.62
CA ALA A 141 14.67 1.65 -1.94
C ALA A 141 14.08 2.50 -0.79
N PHE A 142 12.96 3.16 -1.04
CA PHE A 142 12.32 4.02 -0.06
C PHE A 142 11.69 3.24 1.09
N GLY A 143 11.12 2.06 0.81
CA GLY A 143 10.68 1.12 1.84
C GLY A 143 11.82 0.68 2.76
N TYR A 144 12.95 0.27 2.17
CA TYR A 144 14.15 -0.12 2.92
C TYR A 144 14.69 1.01 3.80
N VAL A 145 14.76 2.23 3.26
CA VAL A 145 15.18 3.40 4.03
C VAL A 145 14.20 3.69 5.17
N SER A 146 12.89 3.68 4.91
CA SER A 146 11.88 3.92 5.95
C SER A 146 11.95 2.90 7.08
N ASP A 147 12.22 1.63 6.75
CA ASP A 147 12.40 0.55 7.74
C ASP A 147 13.60 0.82 8.65
N ASN A 148 14.72 1.28 8.08
CA ASN A 148 15.93 1.59 8.84
C ASN A 148 15.76 2.77 9.81
N TYR A 149 15.05 3.82 9.38
CA TYR A 149 14.79 4.99 10.23
C TYR A 149 13.68 4.77 11.26
N ARG A 150 12.90 3.68 11.13
CA ARG A 150 11.75 3.36 12.01
C ARG A 150 10.75 4.51 12.16
N ALA A 151 10.67 5.37 11.14
CA ALA A 151 9.72 6.46 11.03
C ALA A 151 8.98 6.29 9.69
N ARG A 152 7.68 6.55 9.69
CA ARG A 152 6.78 6.35 8.55
C ARG A 152 6.14 7.65 8.13
N GLY A 153 5.62 8.44 9.08
CA GLY A 153 4.93 9.69 8.80
C GLY A 153 5.75 10.69 7.97
N PRO A 154 7.00 11.00 8.33
CA PRO A 154 7.85 11.91 7.56
C PRO A 154 8.10 11.44 6.11
N PHE A 155 8.23 10.12 5.91
CA PHE A 155 8.42 9.53 4.59
C PHE A 155 7.16 9.62 3.73
N ILE A 156 5.98 9.42 4.34
CA ILE A 156 4.70 9.62 3.66
C ILE A 156 4.54 11.09 3.24
N ILE A 157 4.87 12.05 4.13
CA ILE A 157 4.83 13.48 3.81
C ILE A 157 5.77 13.82 2.66
N PHE A 158 7.01 13.32 2.69
CA PHE A 158 7.97 13.54 1.61
C PHE A 158 7.44 13.08 0.26
N ASN A 159 6.87 11.87 0.22
CA ASN A 159 6.29 11.32 -1.01
C ASN A 159 5.03 12.09 -1.46
N CYS A 160 4.19 12.57 -0.54
CA CYS A 160 3.07 13.44 -0.89
C CYS A 160 3.53 14.76 -1.51
N VAL A 161 4.62 15.35 -1.01
CA VAL A 161 5.23 16.55 -1.59
C VAL A 161 5.81 16.24 -2.96
N LEU A 162 6.54 15.13 -3.09
CA LEU A 162 7.12 14.68 -4.36
C LEU A 162 6.03 14.46 -5.43
N GLU A 163 4.93 13.81 -5.03
CA GLU A 163 3.76 13.57 -5.86
C GLU A 163 3.08 14.89 -6.29
N THR A 164 2.87 15.80 -5.33
CA THR A 164 2.26 17.12 -5.59
C THR A 164 3.11 17.93 -6.58
N VAL A 165 4.43 17.96 -6.38
CA VAL A 165 5.35 18.64 -7.30
C VAL A 165 5.37 17.95 -8.67
N GLY A 166 5.38 16.61 -8.70
CA GLY A 166 5.30 15.83 -9.94
C GLY A 166 4.04 16.13 -10.75
N LEU A 167 2.88 16.17 -10.09
CA LEU A 167 1.59 16.53 -10.70
C LEU A 167 1.64 17.95 -11.27
N ALA A 168 2.29 18.89 -10.57
CA ALA A 168 2.41 20.29 -11.02
C ALA A 168 3.30 20.41 -12.26
N VAL A 169 4.45 19.73 -12.24
CA VAL A 169 5.36 19.71 -13.38
C VAL A 169 4.71 19.01 -14.59
N MET A 170 4.02 17.90 -14.38
CA MET A 170 3.31 17.17 -15.43
C MET A 170 2.22 18.02 -16.10
N GLY A 171 1.48 18.81 -15.31
CA GLY A 171 0.35 19.61 -15.77
C GLY A 171 0.73 20.90 -16.49
N TRP A 172 1.69 21.64 -15.95
CA TRP A 172 1.92 23.04 -16.36
C TRP A 172 3.33 23.33 -16.89
N ALA A 173 4.26 22.36 -16.90
CA ALA A 173 5.57 22.64 -17.46
C ALA A 173 5.50 22.89 -18.99
N PRO A 174 6.24 23.88 -19.53
CA PRO A 174 6.18 24.22 -20.95
C PRO A 174 6.88 23.19 -21.84
N ASN A 175 7.87 22.48 -21.31
CA ASN A 175 8.65 21.49 -22.05
C ASN A 175 8.10 20.07 -21.83
N VAL A 176 7.90 19.31 -22.90
CA VAL A 176 7.49 17.90 -22.87
C VAL A 176 8.43 17.03 -22.03
N GLY A 177 9.75 17.26 -22.11
CA GLY A 177 10.72 16.53 -21.28
C GLY A 177 10.53 16.78 -19.78
N ALA A 178 10.24 18.02 -19.40
CA ALA A 178 9.93 18.36 -18.02
C ALA A 178 8.61 17.71 -17.57
N ARG A 179 7.56 17.74 -18.41
CA ARG A 179 6.28 17.08 -18.09
C ARG A 179 6.44 15.58 -17.92
N TYR A 180 7.29 14.94 -18.74
CA TYR A 180 7.62 13.51 -18.61
C TYR A 180 8.40 13.22 -17.32
N PHE A 181 9.32 14.09 -16.92
CA PHE A 181 9.95 14.00 -15.60
C PHE A 181 8.92 14.13 -14.46
N GLY A 182 7.93 15.02 -14.61
CA GLY A 182 6.79 15.12 -13.68
C GLY A 182 5.98 13.83 -13.55
N VAL A 183 5.78 13.09 -14.65
CA VAL A 183 5.17 11.75 -14.62
C VAL A 183 5.99 10.82 -13.73
N ILE A 184 7.31 10.74 -13.93
CA ILE A 184 8.20 9.86 -13.15
C ILE A 184 8.12 10.20 -11.66
N MET A 185 8.20 11.49 -11.31
CA MET A 185 8.09 11.95 -9.92
C MET A 185 6.76 11.54 -9.29
N THR A 186 5.65 11.73 -10.03
CA THR A 186 4.31 11.38 -9.54
C THR A 186 4.18 9.89 -9.30
N CYS A 187 4.63 9.07 -10.26
CA CYS A 187 4.67 7.61 -10.16
C CYS A 187 5.46 7.14 -8.92
N CYS A 188 6.63 7.71 -8.67
CA CYS A 188 7.46 7.37 -7.52
C CYS A 188 6.76 7.71 -6.18
N GLY A 189 6.25 8.93 -6.05
CA GLY A 189 5.61 9.40 -4.81
C GLY A 189 4.37 8.57 -4.45
N MET A 190 3.46 8.37 -5.40
CA MET A 190 2.22 7.63 -5.13
C MET A 190 2.46 6.15 -4.85
N ALA A 191 3.36 5.49 -5.60
CA ALA A 191 3.63 4.06 -5.45
C ALA A 191 4.31 3.75 -4.12
N ALA A 192 5.21 4.62 -3.65
CA ALA A 192 5.88 4.46 -2.37
C ALA A 192 4.94 4.70 -1.17
N ASN A 193 3.92 5.56 -1.32
CA ASN A 193 2.97 5.85 -0.25
C ASN A 193 2.05 4.65 0.08
N LEU A 194 1.64 3.86 -0.90
CA LEU A 194 0.76 2.70 -0.68
C LEU A 194 1.30 1.73 0.40
N PRO A 195 2.50 1.11 0.25
CA PRO A 195 3.03 0.20 1.25
C PRO A 195 3.37 0.90 2.57
N LEU A 196 3.83 2.16 2.54
CA LEU A 196 4.13 2.92 3.75
C LEU A 196 2.90 3.11 4.63
N VAL A 197 1.74 3.40 4.04
CA VAL A 197 0.49 3.57 4.78
C VAL A 197 0.00 2.25 5.39
N PHE A 198 0.13 1.12 4.67
CA PHE A 198 -0.13 -0.21 5.23
C PHE A 198 0.77 -0.52 6.44
N THR A 199 2.08 -0.30 6.30
CA THR A 199 3.01 -0.52 7.41
C THR A 199 2.79 0.47 8.56
N TYR A 200 2.38 1.70 8.26
CA TYR A 200 2.06 2.70 9.28
C TYR A 200 0.84 2.30 10.11
N GLN A 201 -0.17 1.71 9.48
CA GLN A 201 -1.32 1.14 10.18
C GLN A 201 -0.92 -0.08 11.02
N SER A 202 -0.17 -1.02 10.44
CA SER A 202 0.22 -2.26 11.14
C SER A 202 1.04 -1.99 12.40
N ASN A 203 1.85 -0.93 12.39
CA ASN A 203 2.67 -0.53 13.53
C ASN A 203 1.89 0.18 14.63
N ASN A 204 0.74 0.80 14.30
CA ASN A 204 0.01 1.70 15.19
C ASN A 204 -1.34 1.15 15.68
N VAL A 205 -1.78 0.01 15.17
CA VAL A 205 -3.00 -0.68 15.61
C VAL A 205 -2.60 -2.01 16.24
N ARG A 206 -3.00 -2.25 17.49
CA ARG A 206 -2.77 -3.54 18.18
C ARG A 206 -4.06 -4.34 18.37
N GLY A 207 -3.90 -5.61 18.68
CA GLY A 207 -4.99 -6.57 18.87
C GLY A 207 -5.32 -7.31 17.57
N GLN A 208 -5.52 -8.62 17.67
CA GLN A 208 -5.84 -9.50 16.53
C GLN A 208 -7.07 -9.01 15.76
N TRP A 209 -8.21 -8.90 16.44
CA TRP A 209 -9.48 -8.56 15.80
C TRP A 209 -9.56 -7.10 15.32
N LYS A 210 -8.96 -6.16 16.06
CA LYS A 210 -8.92 -4.76 15.68
C LYS A 210 -8.04 -4.51 14.45
N ARG A 211 -6.88 -5.18 14.34
CA ARG A 211 -6.05 -5.12 13.13
C ARG A 211 -6.76 -5.76 11.95
N ALA A 212 -7.39 -6.92 12.13
CA ALA A 212 -8.17 -7.54 11.07
C ALA A 212 -9.26 -6.58 10.55
N PHE A 213 -10.03 -5.97 11.45
CA PHE A 213 -11.03 -4.95 11.09
C PHE A 213 -10.41 -3.77 10.35
N SER A 214 -9.32 -3.20 10.88
CA SER A 214 -8.61 -2.07 10.26
C SER A 214 -8.10 -2.41 8.86
N SER A 215 -7.51 -3.59 8.66
CA SER A 215 -7.03 -4.06 7.37
C SER A 215 -8.17 -4.25 6.37
N THR A 216 -9.32 -4.78 6.81
CA THR A 216 -10.52 -4.89 5.95
C THR A 216 -11.01 -3.51 5.51
N ILE A 217 -11.06 -2.54 6.42
CA ILE A 217 -11.44 -1.15 6.09
C ILE A 217 -10.44 -0.55 5.10
N MET A 218 -9.14 -0.74 5.30
CA MET A 218 -8.13 -0.25 4.37
C MET A 218 -8.29 -0.82 2.96
N VAL A 219 -8.45 -2.13 2.82
CA VAL A 219 -8.62 -2.77 1.50
C VAL A 219 -9.93 -2.30 0.83
N SER A 220 -11.01 -2.16 1.62
CA SER A 220 -12.29 -1.68 1.09
C SER A 220 -12.19 -0.23 0.61
N MET A 221 -11.56 0.63 1.39
CA MET A 221 -11.37 2.03 1.05
C MET A 221 -10.37 2.23 -0.11
N ALA A 222 -9.38 1.35 -0.23
CA ALA A 222 -8.48 1.30 -1.38
C ALA A 222 -9.27 1.06 -2.69
N ALA A 223 -10.24 0.13 -2.67
CA ALA A 223 -11.12 -0.14 -3.81
C ALA A 223 -12.01 1.07 -4.14
N VAL A 224 -12.56 1.75 -3.13
CA VAL A 224 -13.33 2.99 -3.33
C VAL A 224 -12.48 4.07 -3.99
N GLY A 225 -11.23 4.27 -3.54
CA GLY A 225 -10.32 5.22 -4.16
C GLY A 225 -9.97 4.85 -5.61
N GLY A 226 -9.93 3.56 -5.96
CA GLY A 226 -9.78 3.12 -7.35
C GLY A 226 -11.00 3.41 -8.23
N ILE A 227 -12.22 3.26 -7.71
CA ILE A 227 -13.44 3.67 -8.41
C ILE A 227 -13.40 5.19 -8.66
N ILE A 228 -13.05 5.98 -7.65
CA ILE A 228 -12.92 7.44 -7.82
C ILE A 228 -11.83 7.77 -8.86
N GLY A 229 -10.63 7.19 -8.74
CA GLY A 229 -9.51 7.45 -9.64
C GLY A 229 -9.82 7.12 -11.10
N SER A 230 -10.57 6.05 -11.36
CA SER A 230 -10.97 5.65 -12.72
C SER A 230 -12.06 6.53 -13.34
N LEU A 231 -12.92 7.15 -12.54
CA LEU A 231 -14.04 7.98 -13.02
C LEU A 231 -13.67 9.45 -13.23
N VAL A 232 -12.62 9.95 -12.56
CA VAL A 232 -12.25 11.37 -12.60
C VAL A 232 -11.38 11.66 -13.83
N PHE A 233 -12.02 11.75 -15.00
CA PHE A 233 -11.35 12.10 -16.26
C PHE A 233 -11.25 13.63 -16.50
N ARG A 234 -12.23 14.41 -16.05
CA ARG A 234 -12.35 15.88 -16.30
C ARG A 234 -12.81 16.63 -15.03
N PRO A 235 -12.11 16.46 -13.90
CA PRO A 235 -11.02 17.36 -13.50
C PRO A 235 -9.85 16.58 -12.84
N GLY A 236 -9.40 15.49 -13.49
CA GLY A 236 -8.47 14.48 -12.97
C GLY A 236 -7.31 14.99 -12.12
N MET A 237 -6.61 16.01 -12.63
CA MET A 237 -5.44 16.56 -11.93
C MET A 237 -5.79 17.18 -10.59
N TYR A 238 -6.84 18.00 -10.51
CA TYR A 238 -7.26 18.67 -9.27
C TYR A 238 -7.68 17.66 -8.19
N THR A 239 -8.32 16.57 -8.59
CA THR A 239 -8.69 15.50 -7.66
C THR A 239 -7.46 14.77 -7.14
N CYS A 240 -6.46 14.49 -7.98
CA CYS A 240 -5.18 13.92 -7.55
C CYS A 240 -4.43 14.85 -6.59
N PHE A 241 -4.39 16.17 -6.90
CA PHE A 241 -3.83 17.17 -5.98
C PHE A 241 -4.52 17.18 -4.64
N THR A 242 -5.85 17.21 -4.65
CA THR A 242 -6.65 17.22 -3.42
C THR A 242 -6.38 15.97 -2.60
N ALA A 243 -6.30 14.80 -3.24
CA ALA A 243 -5.99 13.55 -2.58
C ALA A 243 -4.59 13.56 -1.93
N ALA A 244 -3.56 14.01 -2.66
CA ALA A 244 -2.20 14.11 -2.14
C ALA A 244 -2.10 15.09 -0.94
N VAL A 245 -2.76 16.25 -1.03
CA VAL A 245 -2.80 17.24 0.04
C VAL A 245 -3.57 16.72 1.26
N LEU A 246 -4.71 16.05 1.06
CA LEU A 246 -5.47 15.46 2.16
C LEU A 246 -4.68 14.36 2.86
N THR A 247 -3.96 13.51 2.13
CA THR A 247 -3.04 12.52 2.72
C THR A 247 -1.94 13.20 3.52
N LEU A 248 -1.36 14.28 3.01
CA LEU A 248 -0.33 15.06 3.72
C LEU A 248 -0.87 15.64 5.03
N LEU A 249 -2.05 16.26 4.99
CA LEU A 249 -2.69 16.86 6.16
C LEU A 249 -3.05 15.79 7.21
N LEU A 250 -3.62 14.68 6.78
CA LEU A 250 -4.00 13.58 7.66
C LEU A 250 -2.79 12.90 8.29
N THR A 251 -1.70 12.72 7.52
CA THR A 251 -0.43 12.20 8.04
C THR A 251 0.19 13.17 9.05
N SER A 252 0.18 14.47 8.75
CA SER A 252 0.69 15.51 9.66
C SER A 252 -0.10 15.54 10.96
N PHE A 253 -1.42 15.41 10.88
CA PHE A 253 -2.29 15.27 12.04
C PHE A 253 -1.93 14.02 12.86
N PHE A 254 -1.73 12.86 12.22
CA PHE A 254 -1.31 11.65 12.91
C PHE A 254 0.03 11.81 13.62
N ILE A 255 1.04 12.42 12.98
CA ILE A 255 2.34 12.70 13.60
C ILE A 255 2.16 13.54 14.86
N VAL A 256 1.39 14.62 14.79
CA VAL A 256 1.16 15.52 15.95
C VAL A 256 0.39 14.78 17.04
N TYR A 257 -0.67 14.06 16.68
CA TYR A 257 -1.49 13.31 17.63
C TYR A 257 -0.70 12.17 18.30
N PHE A 258 0.09 11.42 17.55
CA PHE A 258 0.92 10.32 18.06
C PHE A 258 2.06 10.84 18.92
N LYS A 259 2.73 11.94 18.55
CA LYS A 259 3.72 12.59 19.42
C LYS A 259 3.10 13.05 20.73
N TRP A 260 1.92 13.68 20.67
CA TRP A 260 1.19 14.11 21.86
C TRP A 260 0.76 12.92 22.74
N ALA A 261 0.21 11.86 22.14
CA ALA A 261 -0.22 10.67 22.85
C ALA A 261 0.95 9.92 23.49
N ASN A 262 2.08 9.79 22.77
CA ASN A 262 3.30 9.20 23.30
C ASN A 262 3.83 10.01 24.49
N LYS A 263 3.86 11.35 24.39
CA LYS A 263 4.31 12.21 25.49
C LYS A 263 3.44 12.08 26.75
N LYS A 264 2.13 11.87 26.58
CA LYS A 264 1.23 11.57 27.72
C LYS A 264 1.48 10.20 28.32
N ALA A 265 1.73 9.19 27.48
CA ALA A 265 2.07 7.85 27.94
C ALA A 265 3.41 7.81 28.66
N ASP A 266 4.41 8.56 28.21
CA ASP A 266 5.72 8.71 28.88
C ASP A 266 5.61 9.38 30.25
N ARG A 267 4.58 10.21 30.45
CA ARG A 267 4.26 10.81 31.76
C ARG A 267 3.41 9.89 32.65
N GLY A 268 3.04 8.70 32.18
CA GLY A 268 2.14 7.80 32.89
C GLY A 268 0.67 8.23 32.93
N GLU A 269 0.28 9.26 32.17
CA GLU A 269 -1.09 9.80 32.17
C GLU A 269 -2.08 8.92 31.39
N LYS A 270 -1.59 8.06 30.49
CA LYS A 270 -2.43 7.27 29.59
C LYS A 270 -1.74 5.98 29.10
N VAL A 271 -2.44 4.85 29.21
CA VAL A 271 -2.03 3.58 28.58
C VAL A 271 -2.50 3.56 27.12
N LEU A 272 -1.60 3.28 26.18
CA LEU A 272 -1.89 3.25 24.75
C LEU A 272 -2.11 1.82 24.27
N GLU A 273 -3.18 1.60 23.50
CA GLU A 273 -3.48 0.29 22.87
C GLU A 273 -3.44 -0.90 23.85
N GLY A 274 -3.79 -0.68 25.12
CA GLY A 274 -3.83 -1.71 26.16
C GLY A 274 -2.47 -2.17 26.71
N SER A 275 -1.37 -1.47 26.39
CA SER A 275 -0.02 -1.84 26.83
C SER A 275 0.78 -0.63 27.30
N GLU A 276 1.38 -0.72 28.49
CA GLU A 276 2.17 0.38 29.08
C GLU A 276 3.48 0.67 28.35
N SER A 277 4.07 -0.36 27.73
CA SER A 277 5.32 -0.25 26.96
C SER A 277 5.11 0.26 25.53
N PHE A 278 3.86 0.30 25.05
CA PHE A 278 3.59 0.63 23.66
C PHE A 278 3.69 2.13 23.38
N ARG A 279 4.31 2.48 22.26
CA ARG A 279 4.37 3.84 21.71
C ARG A 279 4.05 3.80 20.22
N TYR A 280 3.30 4.80 19.76
CA TYR A 280 3.01 4.95 18.35
C TYR A 280 4.29 5.25 17.56
N THR A 281 4.42 4.61 16.41
CA THR A 281 5.43 4.97 15.41
C THR A 281 5.04 6.30 14.78
N ILE A 282 6.03 7.19 14.57
CA ILE A 282 5.82 8.52 13.99
C ILE A 282 5.77 8.44 12.48
#